data_AF-A0A1S9M589-F1
#
_entry.id   AF-A0A1S9M589-F1
#
_cell.length_a   1.000
_cell.length_b   1.000
_cell.length_c   1.000
_cell.angle_alpha   90.00
_cell.angle_beta   90.00
_cell.angle_gamma   90.00
#
_symmetry.space_group_name_H-M   'P 1'
#
loop_
_entity.id
_entity.type
_entity.pdbx_description
1 polymer ?
#
loop_
_entity_poly.entity_id
_entity_poly.type
_entity_poly.pdbx_seq_one_letter_code
_entity_poly.pdbx_strand_id
1 'polypeptide(L)'
;MINRVFLIGRITKDPEIRLTKETNIPYVIFNLIVDREYTNQEGKKESDIIRCIVWDKQAENLTKYINKGSLLAVEGKVRTEIYEDPNNNQKTNFDTKIVCKNIKFLESKEYSDYKKNKQKNEYSNNLNIERTLLNNRDVQNNKDFNNKEDDDDSLF
;
A
#
# COMPACT_ATOMS: atom_id res chain seq x y z
N MET A 1 -23.20 26.74 -7.49
CA MET A 1 -21.72 26.74 -7.67
C MET A 1 -21.24 25.32 -7.98
N ILE A 2 -20.14 25.17 -8.72
CA ILE A 2 -19.62 23.87 -9.19
C ILE A 2 -18.45 23.44 -8.29
N ASN A 3 -18.53 22.20 -7.78
CA ASN A 3 -17.43 21.49 -7.11
C ASN A 3 -17.48 20.04 -7.63
N ARG A 4 -16.45 19.65 -8.39
CA ARG A 4 -16.33 18.32 -9.00
C ARG A 4 -14.86 17.99 -9.18
N VAL A 5 -14.51 16.74 -8.88
CA VAL A 5 -13.16 16.20 -8.99
C VAL A 5 -13.21 14.89 -9.75
N PHE A 6 -12.27 14.69 -10.67
CA PHE A 6 -12.02 13.42 -11.34
C PHE A 6 -10.55 13.06 -11.15
N LEU A 7 -10.29 11.85 -10.65
CA LEU A 7 -8.94 11.35 -10.42
C LEU A 7 -8.83 9.93 -10.94
N ILE A 8 -7.67 9.58 -11.47
CA ILE A 8 -7.31 8.20 -11.79
C ILE A 8 -6.02 7.90 -11.06
N GLY A 9 -5.98 6.80 -10.32
CA GLY A 9 -4.83 6.47 -9.50
C GLY A 9 -4.90 5.10 -8.88
N ARG A 10 -3.88 4.77 -8.10
CA ARG A 10 -3.74 3.45 -7.44
C ARG A 10 -3.90 3.56 -5.93
N ILE A 11 -4.57 2.59 -5.31
CA ILE A 11 -4.71 2.60 -3.86
C ILE A 11 -3.46 2.06 -3.16
N THR A 12 -3.11 2.63 -2.01
CA THR A 12 -1.86 2.27 -1.30
C THR A 12 -1.98 1.04 -0.40
N LYS A 13 -3.20 0.66 -0.02
CA LYS A 13 -3.51 -0.42 0.93
C LYS A 13 -4.85 -1.05 0.61
N ASP A 14 -5.09 -2.24 1.15
CA ASP A 14 -6.40 -2.89 1.04
C ASP A 14 -7.48 -2.01 1.72
N PRO A 15 -8.65 -1.85 1.09
CA PRO A 15 -9.73 -1.05 1.63
C PRO A 15 -10.39 -1.75 2.83
N GLU A 16 -10.46 -1.07 3.96
CA GLU A 16 -11.09 -1.55 5.20
C GLU A 16 -12.43 -0.86 5.40
N ILE A 17 -13.50 -1.65 5.53
CA ILE A 17 -14.83 -1.11 5.81
C ILE A 17 -14.95 -0.74 7.28
N ARG A 18 -15.52 0.43 7.53
CA ARG A 18 -15.83 0.95 8.87
C ARG A 18 -17.29 1.36 8.91
N LEU A 19 -17.88 1.35 10.10
CA LEU A 19 -19.26 1.78 10.33
C LEU A 19 -19.25 3.05 11.18
N THR A 20 -20.16 3.99 10.91
CA THR A 20 -20.39 5.13 11.80
C THR A 20 -21.00 4.64 13.11
N LYS A 21 -20.58 5.21 14.24
CA LYS A 21 -21.03 4.76 15.57
C LYS A 21 -22.53 4.98 15.81
N GLU A 22 -23.07 6.07 15.27
CA GLU A 22 -24.44 6.50 15.53
C GLU A 22 -25.45 5.86 14.57
N THR A 23 -25.10 5.76 13.29
CA THR A 23 -26.03 5.40 12.20
C THR A 23 -25.69 4.08 11.51
N ASN A 24 -24.59 3.42 11.90
CA ASN A 24 -24.09 2.18 11.27
C ASN A 24 -23.95 2.28 9.73
N ILE A 25 -23.68 3.48 9.21
CA ILE A 25 -23.48 3.69 7.79
C ILE A 25 -22.06 3.24 7.43
N PRO A 26 -21.89 2.35 6.44
CA PRO A 26 -20.57 1.91 6.03
C PRO A 26 -19.81 3.00 5.28
N TYR A 27 -18.51 3.06 5.53
CA TYR A 27 -17.58 3.94 4.84
C TYR A 27 -16.19 3.31 4.73
N VAL A 28 -15.43 3.75 3.74
CA VAL A 28 -14.01 3.41 3.56
C VAL A 28 -13.23 4.70 3.35
N ILE A 29 -12.10 4.82 4.06
CA ILE A 29 -11.11 5.87 3.82
C ILE A 29 -9.87 5.23 3.22
N PHE A 30 -9.45 5.72 2.07
CA PHE A 30 -8.28 5.22 1.35
C PHE A 30 -7.45 6.37 0.77
N ASN A 31 -6.18 6.09 0.49
CA ASN A 31 -5.30 7.01 -0.19
C ASN A 31 -5.15 6.58 -1.64
N LEU A 32 -5.31 7.52 -2.55
CA LEU A 32 -5.13 7.35 -3.99
C LEU A 32 -3.83 8.00 -4.41
N ILE A 33 -2.93 7.22 -5.00
CA ILE A 33 -1.70 7.72 -5.62
C ILE A 33 -2.02 8.13 -7.04
N VAL A 34 -1.82 9.42 -7.34
CA VAL A 34 -2.03 10.00 -8.67
C VAL A 34 -0.69 10.51 -9.17
N ASP A 35 -0.21 9.94 -10.27
CA ASP A 35 1.07 10.34 -10.85
C ASP A 35 0.96 11.73 -11.48
N ARG A 36 1.99 12.56 -11.28
CA ARG A 36 2.09 13.85 -11.96
C ARG A 36 2.56 13.65 -13.40
N GLU A 37 2.09 14.53 -14.29
CA GLU A 37 2.44 14.45 -15.73
C GLU A 37 3.90 14.82 -16.01
N TYR A 38 4.53 15.58 -15.12
CA TYR A 38 5.90 16.06 -15.27
C TYR A 38 6.87 15.40 -14.28
N THR A 39 8.14 15.37 -14.65
CA THR A 39 9.24 14.96 -13.78
C THR A 39 9.80 16.16 -13.02
N ASN A 40 10.32 15.94 -11.83
CA ASN A 40 11.03 16.97 -11.07
C ASN A 40 12.40 17.30 -11.69
N GLN A 41 13.13 18.24 -11.09
CA GLN A 41 14.45 18.68 -11.57
C GLN A 41 15.50 17.54 -11.61
N GLU A 42 15.28 16.47 -10.83
CA GLU A 42 16.14 15.27 -10.82
C GLU A 42 15.72 14.22 -11.87
N GLY A 43 14.72 14.51 -12.70
CA GLY A 43 14.19 13.58 -13.70
C GLY A 43 13.32 12.46 -13.13
N LYS A 44 12.88 12.55 -11.86
CA LYS A 44 12.01 11.56 -11.22
C LYS A 44 10.54 11.92 -11.38
N LYS A 45 9.69 10.90 -11.61
CA LYS A 45 8.23 11.05 -11.55
C LYS A 45 7.79 11.11 -10.10
N GLU A 46 7.02 12.14 -9.75
CA GLU A 46 6.40 12.30 -8.45
C GLU A 46 4.91 11.94 -8.53
N SER A 47 4.34 11.55 -7.39
CA SER A 47 2.92 11.23 -7.29
C SER A 47 2.31 11.92 -6.08
N ASP A 48 1.09 12.41 -6.24
CA ASP A 48 0.30 12.99 -5.16
C ASP A 48 -0.47 11.90 -4.41
N ILE A 49 -0.54 12.04 -3.09
CA ILE A 49 -1.30 11.15 -2.23
C ILE A 49 -2.59 11.85 -1.82
N ILE A 50 -3.71 11.43 -2.42
CA ILE A 50 -5.00 12.08 -2.24
C ILE A 50 -5.88 11.22 -1.33
N ARG A 51 -6.31 11.80 -0.20
CA ARG A 51 -7.23 11.14 0.72
C ARG A 51 -8.65 11.14 0.14
N CYS A 52 -9.26 9.97 0.06
CA CYS A 52 -10.59 9.75 -0.47
C CYS A 52 -11.47 9.07 0.59
N ILE A 53 -12.73 9.47 0.65
CA ILE A 53 -13.76 8.81 1.47
C ILE A 53 -14.93 8.42 0.59
N VAL A 54 -15.40 7.18 0.75
CA VAL A 54 -16.56 6.64 0.06
C VAL A 54 -17.52 6.03 1.08
N TRP A 55 -18.82 6.10 0.79
CA TRP A 55 -19.89 5.74 1.71
C TRP A 55 -20.81 4.65 1.12
N ASP A 56 -21.59 4.04 2.00
CA ASP A 56 -22.73 3.18 1.66
C ASP A 56 -22.31 1.99 0.74
N LYS A 57 -23.17 1.59 -0.19
CA LYS A 57 -22.94 0.52 -1.16
C LYS A 57 -21.64 0.65 -1.95
N GLN A 58 -21.17 1.87 -2.23
CA GLN A 58 -19.90 2.08 -2.92
C GLN A 58 -18.71 1.67 -2.03
N ALA A 59 -18.81 1.92 -0.73
CA ALA A 59 -17.80 1.48 0.25
C ALA A 59 -17.75 -0.05 0.34
N GLU A 60 -18.91 -0.71 0.39
CA GLU A 60 -18.96 -2.18 0.38
C GLU A 60 -18.43 -2.78 -0.92
N ASN A 61 -18.76 -2.19 -2.07
CA ASN A 61 -18.25 -2.67 -3.35
C ASN A 61 -16.74 -2.53 -3.43
N LEU A 62 -16.20 -1.42 -2.90
CA LEU A 62 -14.76 -1.21 -2.87
C LEU A 62 -14.06 -2.33 -2.08
N THR A 63 -14.55 -2.69 -0.89
CA THR A 63 -13.94 -3.77 -0.09
C THR A 63 -14.11 -5.16 -0.68
N LYS A 64 -15.18 -5.41 -1.43
CA LYS A 64 -15.45 -6.72 -2.06
C LYS A 64 -14.54 -7.00 -3.25
N TYR A 65 -14.14 -5.98 -4.01
CA TYR A 65 -13.54 -6.17 -5.34
C TYR A 65 -12.14 -5.59 -5.51
N ILE A 66 -11.71 -4.70 -4.63
CA ILE A 66 -10.46 -3.95 -4.79
C ILE A 66 -9.44 -4.36 -3.74
N ASN A 67 -8.18 -4.47 -4.17
CA ASN A 67 -7.04 -4.77 -3.31
C ASN A 67 -5.97 -3.66 -3.45
N LYS A 68 -4.97 -3.70 -2.57
CA LYS A 68 -3.79 -2.83 -2.62
C LYS A 68 -3.21 -2.78 -4.04
N GLY A 69 -2.92 -1.56 -4.49
CA GLY A 69 -2.32 -1.30 -5.78
C GLY A 69 -3.30 -1.30 -6.95
N SER A 70 -4.58 -1.63 -6.76
CA SER A 70 -5.58 -1.60 -7.83
C SER A 70 -5.78 -0.19 -8.41
N LEU A 71 -6.00 -0.12 -9.73
CA LEU A 71 -6.25 1.12 -10.46
C LEU A 71 -7.74 1.49 -10.43
N LEU A 72 -8.03 2.73 -10.00
CA LEU A 72 -9.39 3.25 -9.85
C LEU A 72 -9.54 4.60 -10.56
N ALA A 73 -10.73 4.86 -11.11
CA ALA A 73 -11.20 6.21 -11.38
C ALA A 73 -12.17 6.64 -10.28
N VAL A 74 -11.99 7.85 -9.76
CA VAL A 74 -12.78 8.45 -8.70
C VAL A 74 -13.43 9.72 -9.22
N GLU A 75 -14.76 9.82 -9.11
CA GLU A 75 -15.51 11.07 -9.25
C GLU A 75 -15.98 11.51 -7.86
N GLY A 76 -15.81 12.77 -7.52
CA GLY A 76 -16.23 13.28 -6.21
C GLY A 76 -16.24 14.79 -6.09
N LYS A 77 -16.19 15.25 -4.84
CA LYS A 77 -16.12 16.66 -4.45
C LYS A 77 -15.03 16.87 -3.42
N VAL A 78 -14.33 18.00 -3.49
CA VAL A 78 -13.41 18.40 -2.41
C VAL A 78 -14.22 18.80 -1.18
N ARG A 79 -13.85 18.27 -0.02
CA ARG A 79 -14.36 18.67 1.28
C ARG A 79 -13.18 18.95 2.19
N THR A 80 -13.18 20.11 2.82
CA THR A 80 -12.23 20.44 3.88
C THR A 80 -13.01 20.60 5.17
N GLU A 81 -12.58 19.87 6.19
CA GLU A 81 -13.10 19.98 7.55
C GLU A 81 -12.05 20.62 8.44
N ILE A 82 -12.50 21.49 9.33
CA ILE A 82 -11.66 22.15 10.32
C ILE A 82 -11.88 21.44 11.64
N TYR A 83 -10.80 21.06 12.31
CA TYR A 83 -10.87 20.55 13.67
C TYR A 83 -9.86 21.26 14.56
N GLU A 84 -10.32 21.57 15.77
CA GLU A 84 -9.52 22.17 16.82
C GLU A 84 -8.76 21.06 17.54
N ASP A 85 -7.47 21.28 17.78
CA ASP A 85 -6.69 20.40 18.65
C ASP A 85 -7.05 20.72 20.11
N PRO A 86 -7.66 19.78 20.86
CA PRO A 86 -8.07 20.03 22.24
C PRO A 86 -6.90 20.34 23.18
N ASN A 87 -5.66 20.03 22.78
CA ASN A 87 -4.46 20.30 23.58
C ASN A 87 -3.78 21.62 23.20
N ASN A 88 -4.16 22.25 22.09
CA ASN A 88 -3.49 23.45 21.61
C ASN A 88 -4.47 24.36 20.85
N ASN A 89 -5.14 25.24 21.61
CA ASN A 89 -6.16 26.19 21.16
C ASN A 89 -5.72 27.16 20.02
N GLN A 90 -4.48 27.07 19.52
CA GLN A 90 -3.96 27.89 18.43
C GLN A 90 -3.75 27.13 17.12
N LYS A 91 -3.86 25.79 17.09
CA LYS A 91 -3.69 25.00 15.86
C LYS A 91 -5.04 24.58 15.29
N THR A 92 -5.48 25.33 14.28
CA THR A 92 -6.53 24.92 13.36
C THR A 92 -5.97 23.89 12.38
N ASN A 93 -6.45 22.66 12.42
CA ASN A 93 -6.05 21.65 11.44
C ASN A 93 -7.09 21.54 10.34
N PHE A 94 -6.63 21.40 9.09
CA PHE A 94 -7.48 21.25 7.90
C PHE A 94 -7.38 19.81 7.39
N ASP A 95 -8.47 19.05 7.44
CA ASP A 95 -8.59 17.74 6.79
C ASP A 95 -9.26 17.90 5.42
N THR A 96 -8.45 17.94 4.37
CA THR A 96 -8.94 18.00 2.99
C THR A 96 -9.02 16.59 2.41
N LYS A 97 -10.21 16.22 1.92
CA LYS A 97 -10.51 14.90 1.35
C LYS A 97 -11.45 15.01 0.16
N ILE A 98 -11.41 13.98 -0.68
CA ILE A 98 -12.38 13.80 -1.76
C ILE A 98 -13.53 12.93 -1.26
N VAL A 99 -14.73 13.50 -1.17
CA VAL A 99 -15.95 12.74 -0.94
C VAL A 99 -16.37 12.12 -2.27
N CYS A 100 -16.18 10.82 -2.39
CA CYS A 100 -16.39 10.06 -3.61
C CYS A 100 -17.90 9.87 -3.85
N LYS A 101 -18.34 10.24 -5.05
CA LYS A 101 -19.69 9.99 -5.55
C LYS A 101 -19.76 8.69 -6.34
N ASN A 102 -18.73 8.41 -7.14
CA ASN A 102 -18.68 7.25 -8.02
C ASN A 102 -17.24 6.74 -8.11
N ILE A 103 -17.08 5.42 -8.08
CA ILE A 103 -15.78 4.76 -8.27
C ILE A 103 -15.92 3.76 -9.41
N LYS A 104 -14.98 3.82 -10.36
CA LYS A 104 -14.85 2.84 -11.43
C LYS A 104 -13.57 2.05 -11.24
N PHE A 105 -13.70 0.74 -11.37
CA PHE A 105 -12.57 -0.18 -11.33
C PHE A 105 -12.01 -0.26 -12.74
N LEU A 106 -10.72 0.00 -12.90
CA LEU A 106 -10.08 0.09 -14.22
C LEU A 106 -9.23 -1.14 -14.56
N GLU A 107 -9.21 -2.14 -13.68
CA GLU A 107 -8.50 -3.40 -13.89
C GLU A 107 -9.50 -4.56 -13.92
N SER A 108 -9.25 -5.54 -14.80
CA SER A 108 -10.07 -6.76 -14.83
C SER A 108 -9.78 -7.63 -13.60
N LYS A 109 -10.73 -8.50 -13.27
CA LYS A 109 -10.55 -9.47 -12.20
C LYS A 109 -9.38 -10.42 -12.52
N GLU A 110 -9.27 -10.90 -13.76
CA GLU A 110 -8.15 -11.79 -14.15
C GLU A 110 -6.79 -11.11 -13.98
N TYR A 111 -6.69 -9.83 -14.37
CA TYR A 111 -5.45 -9.08 -14.23
C TYR A 111 -5.07 -8.85 -12.76
N SER A 112 -6.08 -8.63 -11.91
CA SER A 112 -5.90 -8.47 -10.47
C SER A 112 -5.43 -9.78 -9.81
N ASP A 113 -6.03 -10.91 -10.18
CA ASP A 113 -5.65 -12.24 -9.69
C ASP A 113 -4.24 -12.65 -10.19
N TYR A 114 -3.90 -12.32 -11.44
CA TYR A 114 -2.56 -12.51 -11.98
C TYR A 114 -1.49 -11.76 -11.17
N LYS A 115 -1.72 -10.47 -10.88
CA LYS A 115 -0.79 -9.66 -10.04
C LYS A 115 -0.59 -10.26 -8.65
N LYS A 116 -1.67 -10.76 -8.04
CA LYS A 116 -1.63 -11.37 -6.69
C LYS A 116 -0.78 -12.63 -6.68
N ASN A 117 -0.93 -13.49 -7.68
CA ASN A 117 -0.14 -14.73 -7.81
C ASN A 117 1.34 -14.44 -8.09
N LYS A 118 1.63 -13.44 -8.94
CA LYS A 118 3.02 -13.02 -9.23
C LYS A 118 3.75 -12.55 -7.98
N GLN A 119 3.14 -11.67 -7.18
CA GLN A 119 3.74 -11.21 -5.92
C GLN A 119 3.98 -12.36 -4.94
N LYS A 120 3.00 -13.26 -4.77
CA LYS A 120 3.13 -14.41 -3.86
C LYS A 120 4.31 -15.32 -4.25
N ASN A 121 4.48 -15.58 -5.54
CA ASN A 121 5.58 -16.41 -6.04
C ASN A 121 6.95 -15.73 -5.84
N GLU A 122 7.05 -14.41 -6.04
CA GLU A 122 8.29 -13.65 -5.77
C GLU A 122 8.66 -13.67 -4.28
N TYR A 123 7.70 -13.50 -3.36
CA TYR A 123 7.96 -13.64 -1.93
C TYR A 123 8.40 -15.06 -1.53
N SER A 124 7.73 -16.10 -2.05
CA SER A 124 8.11 -17.49 -1.78
C SER A 124 9.49 -17.85 -2.32
N ASN A 125 9.86 -17.35 -3.49
CA ASN A 125 11.19 -17.56 -4.06
C ASN A 125 12.28 -16.87 -3.24
N ASN A 126 12.05 -15.63 -2.77
CA ASN A 126 12.99 -14.92 -1.92
C ASN A 126 13.19 -15.61 -0.55
N LEU A 127 12.11 -16.11 0.07
CA LEU A 127 12.19 -16.91 1.31
C LEU A 127 13.02 -18.19 1.13
N ASN A 128 12.90 -18.85 -0.02
CA ASN A 128 13.69 -20.04 -0.32
C ASN A 128 15.17 -19.70 -0.51
N ILE A 129 15.48 -18.61 -1.23
CA ILE A 129 16.85 -18.13 -1.40
C ILE A 129 17.50 -17.81 -0.04
N GLU A 130 16.80 -17.12 0.85
CA GLU A 130 17.31 -16.77 2.18
C GLU A 130 17.58 -18.01 3.04
N ARG A 131 16.70 -19.02 3.02
CA ARG A 131 16.93 -20.32 3.68
C ARG A 131 18.14 -21.06 3.12
N THR A 132 18.32 -21.06 1.80
CA THR A 132 19.49 -21.70 1.17
C THR A 132 20.78 -20.98 1.54
N LEU A 133 20.78 -19.65 1.63
CA LEU A 133 21.93 -18.86 2.05
C LEU A 133 22.31 -19.09 3.52
N LEU A 134 21.32 -19.26 4.41
CA LEU A 134 21.55 -19.61 5.82
C LEU A 134 22.16 -21.02 5.96
N ASN A 135 21.56 -22.02 5.30
CA ASN A 135 22.08 -23.38 5.33
C ASN A 135 23.53 -23.47 4.80
N ASN A 136 23.86 -22.71 3.75
CA ASN A 136 25.23 -22.70 3.22
C ASN A 136 26.25 -22.04 4.16
N ARG A 137 25.84 -21.07 4.99
CA ARG A 137 26.72 -20.48 6.02
C ARG A 137 27.02 -21.46 7.15
N ASP A 138 26.01 -22.22 7.59
CA ASP A 138 26.19 -23.25 8.61
C ASP A 138 27.11 -24.39 8.12
N VAL A 139 27.01 -24.75 6.83
CA VAL A 139 27.91 -25.72 6.19
C VAL A 139 29.35 -25.19 6.06
N GLN A 140 29.54 -23.91 5.75
CA GLN A 140 30.89 -23.31 5.72
C GLN A 140 31.52 -23.27 7.12
N ASN A 141 30.76 -22.82 8.12
CA ASN A 141 31.24 -22.80 9.51
C ASN A 141 31.65 -24.20 10.00
N ASN A 142 30.88 -25.24 9.67
CA ASN A 142 31.24 -26.62 10.05
C ASN A 142 32.51 -27.14 9.34
N LYS A 143 32.79 -26.70 8.11
CA LYS A 143 34.02 -27.08 7.39
C LYS A 143 35.27 -26.40 7.97
N ASP A 144 35.14 -25.15 8.42
CA ASP A 144 36.26 -24.40 9.00
C ASP A 144 36.63 -24.87 10.42
N PHE A 145 35.71 -25.53 11.13
CA PHE A 145 36.00 -26.20 12.42
C PHE A 145 36.70 -27.56 12.24
N ASN A 146 36.30 -28.36 11.25
CA ASN A 146 36.86 -29.70 11.06
C ASN A 146 38.25 -29.72 10.38
N ASN A 147 38.70 -28.61 9.79
CA ASN A 147 40.00 -28.50 9.12
C ASN A 147 41.11 -27.93 10.03
N LYS A 148 40.89 -27.83 11.35
CA LYS A 148 41.87 -27.29 12.32
C LYS A 148 42.50 -28.33 13.25
N GLU A 149 42.24 -29.63 13.03
CA GLU A 149 42.68 -30.69 13.95
C GLU A 149 43.88 -31.54 13.45
N ASP A 150 44.46 -31.26 12.27
CA ASP A 150 45.46 -32.16 11.65
C ASP A 150 46.91 -31.59 11.53
N ASP A 151 47.25 -30.45 12.13
CA ASP A 151 48.60 -29.85 11.99
C ASP A 151 49.53 -29.98 13.23
N ASP A 152 49.22 -30.88 14.18
CA ASP A 152 50.10 -31.20 15.32
C ASP A 152 50.64 -32.64 15.24
N ASP A 153 51.43 -32.94 14.20
CA ASP A 153 52.30 -34.12 14.19
C ASP A 153 53.54 -33.90 13.31
N SER A 154 54.53 -33.17 13.86
CA SER A 154 55.94 -33.41 13.53
C SER A 154 56.86 -32.94 14.66
N LEU A 155 57.14 -33.85 15.59
CA LEU A 155 58.32 -33.81 16.46
C LEU A 155 59.55 -34.21 15.63
N PHE A 156 60.54 -33.32 15.52
CA PHE A 156 61.99 -33.57 15.68
C PHE A 156 62.73 -32.25 15.87
#